data_AF-A0A2N1PD10-F1
#
_entry.id   AF-A0A2N1PD10-F1
#
_cell.length_a   1.000
_cell.length_b   1.000
_cell.length_c   1.000
_cell.angle_alpha   90.00
_cell.angle_beta   90.00
_cell.angle_gamma   90.00
#
_symmetry.space_group_name_H-M   'P 1'
#
loop_
_entity.id
_entity.type
_entity.pdbx_description
1 polymer ?
#
loop_
_entity_poly.entity_id
_entity_poly.type
_entity_poly.pdbx_seq_one_letter_code
_entity_poly.pdbx_strand_id
1 'polypeptide(L)' 'MPKFTFEDIDKLTRNRYEAVLIAAQRARQINSMRLAQLERMAEEDITIDGRKVTTIAIQDLAAGRIKYKKVAIPPIIEE' A
#
# COMPACT_ATOMS: atom_id res chain seq x y z
N MET A 1 -15.10 7.28 7.82
CA MET A 1 -13.89 7.03 7.00
C MET A 1 -13.34 8.38 6.58
N PRO A 2 -12.02 8.64 6.68
CA PRO A 2 -11.44 9.84 6.06
C PRO A 2 -11.84 9.84 4.58
N LYS A 3 -12.47 10.92 4.13
CA LYS A 3 -12.87 11.09 2.73
C LYS A 3 -11.62 11.45 1.94
N PHE A 4 -11.21 10.57 1.04
CA PHE A 4 -10.28 10.91 -0.05
C PHE A 4 -11.04 10.77 -1.36
N THR A 5 -10.60 11.50 -2.39
CA THR A 5 -11.17 11.40 -3.72
C THR A 5 -10.21 10.69 -4.67
N PHE A 6 -10.69 10.31 -5.87
CA PHE A 6 -9.82 9.70 -6.87
C PHE A 6 -8.79 10.70 -7.40
N GLU A 7 -9.11 11.99 -7.40
CA GLU A 7 -8.20 13.07 -7.78
C GLU A 7 -6.96 13.15 -6.87
N ASP A 8 -7.08 12.79 -5.58
CA ASP A 8 -5.95 12.75 -4.65
C ASP A 8 -4.93 11.67 -5.06
N ILE A 9 -5.43 10.53 -5.56
CA ILE A 9 -4.61 9.41 -6.02
C ILE A 9 -3.99 9.70 -7.39
N ASP A 10 -4.76 10.33 -8.29
CA ASP A 10 -4.30 10.68 -9.63
C ASP A 10 -3.14 11.71 -9.59
N LYS A 11 -3.06 12.56 -8.56
CA LYS A 11 -1.91 13.48 -8.35
C LYS A 11 -0.62 12.78 -7.92
N LEU A 12 -0.71 11.60 -7.35
CA LEU A 12 0.42 10.87 -6.74
C LEU A 12 0.97 9.77 -7.65
N THR A 13 0.23 9.42 -8.70
CA THR A 13 0.54 8.30 -9.58
C THR A 13 0.47 8.75 -11.05
N ARG A 14 1.26 8.10 -11.90
CA ARG A 14 1.29 8.35 -13.35
C ARG A 14 -0.01 7.95 -14.01
N ASN A 15 -0.63 6.87 -13.52
CA ASN A 15 -1.90 6.35 -13.99
C ASN A 15 -2.55 5.46 -12.93
N ARG A 16 -3.81 5.10 -13.17
CA ARG A 16 -4.60 4.26 -12.27
C ARG A 16 -4.04 2.85 -12.09
N TYR A 17 -3.35 2.29 -13.07
CA TYR A 17 -2.72 0.98 -12.94
C TYR A 17 -1.52 1.02 -11.98
N GLU A 18 -0.72 2.09 -12.03
CA GLU A 18 0.35 2.32 -11.06
C GLU A 18 -0.22 2.47 -9.64
N ALA A 19 -1.33 3.21 -9.48
CA ALA A 19 -2.03 3.30 -8.19
C ALA A 19 -2.45 1.93 -7.64
N VAL A 20 -3.01 1.07 -8.50
CA VAL A 20 -3.39 -0.30 -8.14
C VAL A 20 -2.18 -1.11 -7.68
N LEU A 21 -1.07 -1.04 -8.42
CA LEU A 21 0.15 -1.78 -8.08
C LEU A 21 0.76 -1.31 -6.75
N ILE A 22 0.83 0.00 -6.53
CA ILE A 22 1.35 0.59 -5.30
C ILE A 22 0.46 0.21 -4.11
N ALA A 23 -0.86 0.35 -4.24
CA ALA A 23 -1.81 -0.01 -3.20
C ALA A 23 -1.75 -1.51 -2.87
N ALA A 24 -1.67 -2.38 -3.88
CA ALA A 24 -1.56 -3.83 -3.68
C ALA A 24 -0.25 -4.21 -2.96
N GLN A 25 0.87 -3.60 -3.33
CA GLN A 25 2.14 -3.82 -2.64
C GLN A 25 2.10 -3.36 -1.18
N ARG A 26 1.53 -2.17 -0.92
CA ARG A 26 1.36 -1.66 0.44
C ARG A 26 0.44 -2.57 1.27
N ALA A 27 -0.65 -3.04 0.69
CA ALA A 27 -1.56 -3.98 1.36
C ALA A 27 -0.85 -5.29 1.74
N ARG A 28 0.00 -5.83 0.86
CA ARG A 28 0.83 -7.02 1.16
C ARG A 28 1.79 -6.75 2.31
N GLN A 29 2.46 -5.60 2.34
CA GLN A 29 3.35 -5.22 3.46
C GLN A 29 2.60 -5.16 4.79
N ILE A 30 1.43 -4.48 4.82
CA ILE A 30 0.59 -4.39 6.02
C ILE A 30 0.17 -5.79 6.47
N ASN A 31 -0.22 -6.65 5.53
CA ASN A 31 -0.64 -8.01 5.85
C ASN A 31 0.51 -8.84 6.45
N SER A 32 1.71 -8.78 5.87
CA SER A 32 2.90 -9.44 6.42
C SER A 32 3.25 -8.93 7.82
N MET A 33 3.15 -7.61 8.06
CA MET A 33 3.36 -7.05 9.40
C MET A 33 2.32 -7.57 10.41
N ARG A 34 1.05 -7.67 10.01
CA ARG A 34 -0.01 -8.21 10.87
C ARG A 34 0.20 -9.68 11.19
N LEU A 35 0.60 -10.49 10.22
CA LEU A 35 0.92 -11.90 10.45
C LEU A 35 2.08 -12.05 11.45
N ALA A 36 3.16 -11.28 11.26
CA ALA A 36 4.29 -11.27 12.20
C ALA A 36 3.94 -10.69 13.59
N GLN A 37 2.90 -9.86 13.70
CA GLN A 37 2.36 -9.41 14.99
C GLN A 37 1.53 -10.52 15.64
N LEU A 38 0.64 -11.18 14.89
CA LEU A 38 -0.16 -12.29 15.37
C LEU A 38 0.69 -13.46 15.88
N GLU A 39 1.80 -13.77 15.21
CA GLU A 39 2.76 -14.78 15.66
C GLU A 39 3.41 -14.44 17.00
N ARG A 40 3.55 -13.14 17.32
CA ARG A 40 4.13 -12.63 18.58
C ARG A 40 3.08 -12.34 19.67
N MET A 41 1.79 -12.37 19.35
CA MET A 41 0.71 -12.13 20.33
C MET A 41 0.65 -13.17 21.46
N ALA A 42 1.43 -14.25 21.40
CA ALA A 42 1.61 -15.14 22.54
C ALA A 42 2.31 -14.44 23.73
N GLU A 43 2.99 -13.31 23.51
CA GLU A 43 3.83 -12.62 24.51
C GLU A 43 3.27 -11.24 24.95
N GLU A 44 2.44 -10.56 24.14
CA GLU A 44 1.94 -9.19 24.43
C GLU A 44 0.52 -8.93 23.88
N ASP A 45 -0.22 -8.01 24.55
CA ASP A 45 -1.53 -7.52 24.11
C ASP A 45 -1.39 -6.54 22.92
N ILE A 46 -1.29 -7.07 21.70
CA ILE A 46 -1.15 -6.26 20.49
C ILE A 46 -2.53 -5.88 19.93
N THR A 47 -2.79 -4.57 19.80
CA THR A 47 -4.00 -4.07 19.13
C THR A 47 -3.79 -4.02 17.61
N ILE A 48 -4.49 -4.88 16.87
CA ILE A 48 -4.48 -4.89 15.40
C ILE A 48 -5.67 -4.10 14.86
N ASP A 49 -5.41 -3.22 13.90
CA ASP A 49 -6.49 -2.51 13.18
C ASP A 49 -7.37 -3.51 12.40
N GLY A 50 -8.65 -3.61 12.76
CA GLY A 50 -9.60 -4.53 12.14
C GLY A 50 -10.02 -4.19 10.70
N ARG A 51 -9.63 -3.03 10.15
CA ARG A 51 -9.97 -2.65 8.77
C ARG A 51 -9.25 -3.55 7.76
N LYS A 52 -9.86 -3.70 6.57
CA LYS A 52 -9.25 -4.42 5.44
C LYS A 52 -7.92 -3.76 5.07
N VAL A 53 -6.89 -4.57 4.85
CA VAL A 53 -5.53 -4.09 4.49
C VAL A 53 -5.53 -3.22 3.23
N THR A 54 -6.41 -3.51 2.28
CA THR A 54 -6.58 -2.71 1.05
C THR A 54 -7.16 -1.32 1.35
N THR A 55 -8.11 -1.20 2.28
CA THR A 55 -8.66 0.09 2.70
C THR A 55 -7.57 0.98 3.31
N ILE A 56 -6.71 0.42 4.15
CA ILE A 56 -5.60 1.15 4.77
C ILE A 56 -4.58 1.52 3.70
N ALA A 57 -4.24 0.61 2.80
CA ALA A 57 -3.29 0.87 1.72
C ALA A 57 -3.75 2.00 0.78
N ILE A 58 -5.04 2.03 0.42
CA ILE A 58 -5.58 3.11 -0.41
C ILE A 58 -5.58 4.44 0.35
N GLN A 59 -5.89 4.45 1.65
CA GLN A 59 -5.80 5.65 2.49
C GLN A 59 -4.36 6.15 2.61
N ASP A 60 -3.40 5.27 2.81
CA ASP A 60 -1.98 5.60 2.85
C ASP A 60 -1.51 6.17 1.51
N LEU A 61 -1.99 5.61 0.39
CA LEU A 61 -1.72 6.12 -0.95
C LEU A 61 -2.29 7.52 -1.12
N ALA A 62 -3.58 7.72 -0.88
CA ALA A 62 -4.23 9.02 -1.01
C ALA A 62 -3.62 10.10 -0.09
N ALA A 63 -3.11 9.70 1.07
CA ALA A 63 -2.43 10.60 2.00
C ALA A 63 -0.95 10.87 1.64
N GLY A 64 -0.44 10.32 0.54
CA GLY A 64 0.97 10.48 0.13
C GLY A 64 1.99 9.85 1.09
N ARG A 65 1.57 8.91 1.94
CA ARG A 65 2.43 8.28 2.97
C ARG A 65 3.30 7.15 2.41
N ILE A 66 3.03 6.73 1.17
CA ILE A 66 3.77 5.65 0.52
C ILE A 66 4.95 6.23 -0.25
N LYS A 67 6.18 5.93 0.19
CA LYS A 67 7.39 6.21 -0.57
C LYS A 67 7.71 5.01 -1.47
N TYR A 68 7.46 5.16 -2.77
CA TYR A 68 7.78 4.11 -3.75
C TYR A 68 8.97 4.51 -4.62
N LYS A 69 9.95 3.62 -4.73
CA LYS A 69 11.09 3.81 -5.64
C LYS A 69 10.66 3.35 -7.04
N LYS A 70 10.57 4.28 -7.98
CA LYS A 70 10.33 3.95 -9.39
C LYS A 70 11.53 3.15 -9.90
N VAL A 71 11.33 1.86 -10.13
CA VAL A 71 12.33 1.05 -10.85
C VAL A 71 12.21 1.44 -12.31
N ALA A 72 13.25 2.08 -12.85
CA ALA A 72 13.34 2.28 -14.28
C ALA A 72 13.54 0.90 -14.91
N ILE A 73 12.52 0.40 -15.61
CA ILE A 73 12.67 -0.80 -16.43
C ILE A 73 13.49 -0.35 -17.64
N PRO A 74 14.67 -0.96 -17.91
CA PRO A 74 15.44 -0.63 -19.10
C PRO A 74 14.60 -0.92 -20.35
N PRO A 75 14.75 -0.12 -21.43
CA PRO A 75 14.01 -0.36 -22.66
C PRO A 75 14.28 -1.78 -23.15
N ILE A 76 13.22 -2.47 -23.57
CA ILE A 76 13.32 -3.78 -24.22
C ILE A 76 14.00 -3.51 -25.56
N ILE A 77 15.22 -4.02 -25.73
CA ILE A 77 15.90 -3.99 -27.02
C ILE A 77 15.27 -5.14 -27.82
N GLU A 78 14.44 -4.80 -28.80
CA GLU A 78 14.02 -5.77 -29.81
C GLU A 78 15.21 -5.98 -30.76
N GLU A 79 15.69 -7.22 -30.86
CA GLU A 79 16.71 -7.66 -31.84
C GLU A 79 16.13 -7.83 -33.24
#